data_AF-A0ABD2P3L5-F1
#
_entry.id   AF-A0ABD2P3L5-F1
#
_cell.length_a   1.000
_cell.length_b   1.000
_cell.length_c   1.000
_cell.angle_alpha   90.00
_cell.angle_beta   90.00
_cell.angle_gamma   90.00
#
_symmetry.space_group_name_H-M   'P 1'
#
loop_
_entity.id
_entity.type
_entity.pdbx_description
1 polymer ?
#
loop_
_entity_poly.entity_id
_entity_poly.type
_entity_poly.pdbx_seq_one_letter_code
_entity_poly.pdbx_strand_id
1 'polypeptide(L)'
;MHLKNINKEKREVMCNKVKQRIRQEHPLLVKFYPVIEDEKSKCMYIPIEHFTYGNLSEFLTKLAKINKTHISEIIIIKFLYQLLMLLKSLKISDYITLKNLYFDEDFNVKFLNFSPFVTLTKFEVKMCDVGNIIVKLCTLSTTKKCNESTINKEYYSMEFIDLIESMLKDNTDVYNNIEQVFTHPTILLNTFKLHCGVKMSCLEILDYRTKLEILRKKEAAIKIKEYKIAKKEQALNAREKKISICEKTVRDKMTQAELYLRRCKEVRTSSQPKYENAESTFSAEYEALDCSNIIETSKKLDIDKLGKSPFIRTFSERKVKFKGHSPLKEMNFHRAKSVRKPKMKLSPSAKEPIMHKEKLILKSAINESDLFKDISNTETSLLKPTARNEDKKRRSVLFGPKSLVQNENTQNMDCRPIAWTEENKKQAFDLLRIMNSNFDHHIWNKDIKHTYL
;
A
#
# COMPACT_ATOMS: atom_id res chain seq x y z
N MET A 1 -3.46 12.82 -30.92
CA MET A 1 -4.26 13.84 -31.63
C MET A 1 -4.89 13.23 -32.88
N HIS A 2 -6.16 13.52 -33.17
CA HIS A 2 -6.78 13.09 -34.43
C HIS A 2 -6.33 13.99 -35.58
N LEU A 3 -5.71 13.41 -36.61
CA LEU A 3 -5.16 14.15 -37.76
C LEU A 3 -6.19 14.41 -38.86
N LYS A 4 -7.42 13.88 -38.75
CA LYS A 4 -8.43 13.90 -39.83
C LYS A 4 -8.76 15.30 -40.35
N ASN A 5 -8.60 16.33 -39.51
CA ASN A 5 -8.97 17.72 -39.85
C ASN A 5 -7.75 18.65 -40.01
N ILE A 6 -6.53 18.13 -39.96
CA ILE A 6 -5.32 18.96 -40.01
C ILE A 6 -4.74 18.92 -41.43
N ASN A 7 -4.53 20.09 -42.05
CA ASN A 7 -3.87 20.19 -43.36
C ASN A 7 -2.50 19.48 -43.34
N LYS A 8 -2.11 18.85 -44.45
CA LYS A 8 -0.84 18.13 -44.60
C LYS A 8 0.36 18.99 -44.17
N GLU A 9 0.37 20.27 -44.56
CA GLU A 9 1.40 21.25 -44.17
C GLU A 9 1.45 21.46 -42.64
N LYS A 10 0.29 21.64 -41.99
CA LYS A 10 0.21 21.81 -40.53
C LYS A 10 0.70 20.57 -39.79
N ARG A 11 0.43 19.36 -40.33
CA ARG A 11 0.94 18.10 -39.78
C ARG A 11 2.45 18.04 -39.87
N GLU A 12 3.04 18.41 -41.01
CA GLU A 12 4.49 18.41 -41.19
C GLU A 12 5.18 19.41 -40.25
N VAL A 13 4.66 20.63 -40.13
CA VAL A 13 5.15 21.63 -39.18
C VAL A 13 5.08 21.11 -37.75
N MET A 14 3.98 20.45 -37.37
CA MET A 14 3.84 19.84 -36.04
C MET A 14 4.86 18.72 -35.80
N CYS A 15 5.05 17.83 -36.78
CA CYS A 15 6.05 16.76 -36.68
C CYS A 15 7.46 17.33 -36.52
N ASN A 16 7.80 18.38 -37.27
CA ASN A 16 9.09 19.07 -37.16
C ASN A 16 9.26 19.74 -35.78
N LYS A 17 8.22 20.39 -35.25
CA LYS A 17 8.22 20.95 -33.89
C LYS A 17 8.43 19.86 -32.83
N VAL A 18 7.76 18.72 -32.95
CA VAL A 18 7.94 17.61 -31.99
C VAL A 18 9.34 17.01 -32.10
N LYS A 19 9.87 16.80 -33.32
CA LYS A 19 11.25 16.34 -33.52
C LYS A 19 12.27 17.30 -32.92
N GLN A 20 12.09 18.61 -33.11
CA GLN A 20 12.93 19.63 -32.48
C GLN A 20 12.83 19.55 -30.95
N ARG A 21 11.62 19.37 -30.41
CA ARG A 21 11.41 19.28 -28.97
C ARG A 21 12.01 18.03 -28.34
N ILE A 22 12.01 16.90 -29.04
CA ILE A 22 12.67 15.65 -28.62
C ILE A 22 14.19 15.85 -28.48
N ARG A 23 14.81 16.66 -29.36
CA ARG A 23 16.25 16.97 -29.29
C ARG A 23 16.63 17.90 -28.14
N GLN A 24 15.66 18.61 -27.55
CA GLN A 24 15.91 19.52 -26.44
C GLN A 24 15.90 18.75 -25.12
N GLU A 25 17.11 18.46 -24.61
CA GLU A 25 17.30 17.87 -23.29
C GLU A 25 17.60 18.98 -22.28
N HIS A 26 16.75 19.11 -21.27
CA HIS A 26 16.97 20.00 -20.14
C HIS A 26 16.34 19.37 -18.89
N PRO A 27 17.00 19.40 -17.72
CA PRO A 27 16.49 18.73 -16.52
C PRO A 27 15.14 19.27 -16.05
N LEU A 28 14.82 20.53 -16.34
CA LEU A 28 13.55 21.17 -15.97
C LEU A 28 12.50 21.12 -17.09
N LEU A 29 12.79 20.46 -18.21
CA LEU A 29 11.84 20.25 -19.29
C LEU A 29 11.24 18.84 -19.21
N VAL A 30 9.95 18.73 -19.53
CA VAL A 30 9.31 17.41 -19.70
C VAL A 30 10.00 16.65 -20.83
N LYS A 31 10.40 15.40 -20.61
CA LYS A 31 11.01 14.59 -21.65
C LYS A 31 9.98 14.09 -22.67
N PHE A 32 10.29 14.26 -23.95
CA PHE A 32 9.49 13.75 -25.06
C PHE A 32 10.13 12.47 -25.58
N TYR A 33 9.30 11.47 -25.85
CA TYR A 33 9.71 10.21 -26.46
C TYR A 33 9.39 10.22 -27.97
N PRO A 34 9.99 9.29 -28.75
CA PRO A 34 9.73 9.19 -30.18
C PRO A 34 8.24 9.12 -30.51
N VAL A 35 7.83 9.88 -31.53
CA VAL A 35 6.44 9.92 -32.01
C VAL A 35 6.03 8.57 -32.55
N ILE A 36 4.82 8.14 -32.20
CA ILE A 36 4.18 6.94 -32.76
C ILE A 36 3.07 7.41 -33.69
N GLU A 37 3.20 7.13 -34.97
CA GLU A 37 2.17 7.40 -35.97
C GLU A 37 1.38 6.12 -36.25
N ASP A 38 0.06 6.17 -36.06
CA ASP A 38 -0.83 5.09 -36.47
C ASP A 38 -1.58 5.51 -37.74
N GLU A 39 -1.18 4.89 -38.85
CA GLU A 39 -1.75 5.13 -40.18
C GLU A 39 -3.24 4.77 -40.25
N LYS A 40 -3.66 3.71 -39.52
CA LYS A 40 -5.04 3.21 -39.57
C LYS A 40 -5.99 4.18 -38.87
N SER A 41 -5.65 4.61 -37.65
CA SER A 41 -6.48 5.57 -36.92
C SER A 41 -6.29 7.02 -37.37
N LYS A 42 -5.28 7.29 -38.20
CA LYS A 42 -4.83 8.64 -38.57
C LYS A 42 -4.58 9.48 -37.30
N CYS A 43 -3.87 8.89 -36.34
CA CYS A 43 -3.53 9.52 -35.08
C CYS A 43 -2.02 9.63 -34.92
N MET A 44 -1.58 10.77 -34.39
CA MET A 44 -0.22 10.96 -33.90
C MET A 44 -0.24 10.89 -32.37
N TYR A 45 0.56 10.00 -31.82
CA TYR A 45 0.79 9.85 -30.39
C TYR A 45 2.15 10.43 -30.04
N ILE A 46 2.17 11.34 -29.07
CA ILE A 46 3.38 11.97 -28.55
C ILE A 46 3.55 11.48 -27.11
N PRO A 47 4.29 10.39 -26.90
CA PRO A 47 4.55 9.91 -25.56
C PRO A 47 5.42 10.93 -24.80
N ILE A 48 5.00 11.27 -23.59
CA ILE A 48 5.72 12.18 -22.69
C ILE A 48 6.03 11.46 -21.37
N GLU A 49 6.99 11.99 -20.62
CA GLU A 49 7.27 11.55 -19.26
C GLU A 49 6.01 11.55 -18.38
N HIS A 50 5.85 10.49 -17.59
CA HIS A 50 4.70 10.31 -16.71
C HIS A 50 4.94 11.00 -15.36
N PHE A 51 4.00 11.84 -14.93
CA PHE A 51 4.06 12.53 -13.64
C PHE A 51 2.96 12.01 -12.71
N THR A 52 3.36 11.47 -11.56
CA THR A 52 2.46 10.88 -10.56
C THR A 52 1.42 11.87 -10.03
N TYR A 53 1.80 13.13 -9.87
CA TYR A 53 0.94 14.17 -9.31
C TYR A 53 0.03 14.84 -10.35
N GLY A 54 0.30 14.65 -11.65
CA GLY A 54 -0.34 15.37 -12.75
C GLY A 54 0.24 16.77 -12.94
N ASN A 55 -0.51 17.64 -13.65
CA ASN A 55 -0.13 19.05 -13.78
C ASN A 55 -0.36 19.81 -12.47
N LEU A 56 0.26 20.99 -12.34
CA LEU A 56 0.21 21.80 -11.13
C LEU A 56 -1.22 22.27 -10.79
N SER A 57 -2.05 22.53 -11.80
CA SER A 57 -3.48 22.83 -11.57
C SER A 57 -4.21 21.67 -10.90
N GLU A 58 -4.04 20.45 -11.39
CA GLU A 58 -4.64 19.25 -10.81
C GLU A 58 -4.08 18.97 -9.42
N PHE A 59 -2.77 19.12 -9.24
CA PHE A 59 -2.11 19.00 -7.95
C PHE A 59 -2.72 19.94 -6.91
N LEU A 60 -2.90 21.22 -7.24
CA LEU A 60 -3.54 22.20 -6.36
C LEU A 60 -5.00 21.82 -6.03
N THR A 61 -5.77 21.35 -7.02
CA THR A 61 -7.15 20.89 -6.75
C THR A 61 -7.20 19.66 -5.85
N LYS A 62 -6.24 18.74 -5.97
CA LYS A 62 -6.14 17.56 -5.10
C LYS A 62 -5.74 17.98 -3.69
N LEU A 63 -4.74 18.85 -3.55
CA LEU A 63 -4.31 19.37 -2.25
C LEU A 63 -5.45 20.10 -1.52
N ALA A 64 -6.13 21.03 -2.21
CA ALA A 64 -7.25 21.78 -1.65
C ALA A 64 -8.39 20.88 -1.14
N LYS A 65 -8.59 19.70 -1.75
CA LYS A 65 -9.57 18.70 -1.31
C LYS A 65 -9.11 17.89 -0.11
N ILE A 66 -7.83 17.49 -0.08
CA ILE A 66 -7.32 16.53 0.90
C ILE A 66 -7.04 17.20 2.24
N ASN A 67 -6.37 18.35 2.20
CA ASN A 67 -5.93 19.06 3.38
C ASN A 67 -6.11 20.56 3.14
N LYS A 68 -6.82 21.26 4.03
CA LYS A 68 -6.81 22.74 4.07
C LYS A 68 -5.45 23.28 4.58
N THR A 69 -4.37 22.54 4.37
CA THR A 69 -3.03 22.90 4.83
C THR A 69 -2.29 23.62 3.73
N HIS A 70 -1.56 24.67 4.09
CA HIS A 70 -0.68 25.42 3.20
C HIS A 70 0.47 24.55 2.68
N ILE A 71 1.10 24.96 1.57
CA ILE A 71 2.35 24.37 1.09
C ILE A 71 3.49 25.02 1.87
N SER A 72 4.48 24.24 2.31
CA SER A 72 5.65 24.79 3.01
C SER A 72 6.38 25.81 2.12
N GLU A 73 6.73 26.95 2.71
CA GLU A 73 7.48 28.03 2.07
C GLU A 73 8.71 27.52 1.30
N ILE A 74 9.46 26.57 1.88
CA ILE A 74 10.68 26.04 1.28
C ILE A 74 10.39 25.33 -0.06
N ILE A 75 9.28 24.61 -0.18
CA ILE A 75 8.88 23.97 -1.44
C ILE A 75 8.53 25.04 -2.48
N ILE A 76 7.80 26.09 -2.06
CA ILE A 76 7.39 27.17 -2.97
C ILE A 76 8.62 27.93 -3.47
N ILE A 77 9.62 28.15 -2.61
CA ILE A 77 10.89 28.77 -2.99
C ILE A 77 11.69 27.86 -3.93
N LYS A 78 11.75 26.55 -3.66
CA LYS A 78 12.35 25.57 -4.59
C LYS A 78 11.70 25.67 -5.97
N PHE A 79 10.36 25.69 -5.99
CA PHE A 79 9.58 25.83 -7.21
C PHE A 79 9.91 27.14 -7.94
N LEU A 80 9.90 28.27 -7.22
CA LEU A 80 10.19 29.59 -7.77
C LEU A 80 11.60 29.62 -8.38
N TYR A 81 12.60 29.13 -7.65
CA TYR A 81 13.98 29.07 -8.12
C TYR A 81 14.13 28.25 -9.40
N GLN A 82 13.54 27.04 -9.45
CA GLN A 82 13.58 26.19 -10.63
C GLN A 82 12.82 26.82 -11.81
N LEU A 83 11.68 27.46 -11.57
CA LEU A 83 10.93 28.16 -12.61
C LEU A 83 11.73 29.33 -13.20
N LEU A 84 12.36 30.16 -12.36
CA LEU A 84 13.21 31.25 -12.84
C LEU A 84 14.45 30.74 -13.58
N MET A 85 15.04 29.63 -13.13
CA MET A 85 16.19 29.00 -13.79
C MET A 85 15.80 28.47 -15.17
N LEU A 86 14.64 27.84 -15.27
CA LEU A 86 14.06 27.40 -16.53
C LEU A 86 13.85 28.59 -17.48
N LEU A 87 13.31 29.70 -16.99
CA LEU A 87 13.08 30.89 -17.82
C LEU A 87 14.39 31.48 -18.31
N LYS A 88 15.36 31.69 -17.40
CA LYS A 88 16.70 32.19 -17.72
C LYS A 88 17.42 31.33 -18.78
N SER A 89 17.32 30.01 -18.68
CA SER A 89 18.05 29.08 -19.55
C SER A 89 17.45 28.92 -20.94
N LEU A 90 16.12 28.89 -21.07
CA LEU A 90 15.46 28.46 -22.30
C LEU A 90 14.86 29.57 -23.15
N LYS A 91 14.92 30.83 -22.68
CA LYS A 91 14.28 31.99 -23.34
C LYS A 91 12.87 31.64 -23.83
N ILE A 92 12.05 31.10 -22.93
CA ILE A 92 10.70 30.65 -23.22
C ILE A 92 9.86 31.86 -23.67
N SER A 93 9.28 31.77 -24.86
CA SER A 93 8.36 32.74 -25.45
C SER A 93 6.88 32.37 -25.24
N ASP A 94 6.63 31.22 -24.63
CA ASP A 94 5.30 30.65 -24.45
C ASP A 94 4.70 31.07 -23.10
N TYR A 95 3.37 31.20 -23.07
CA TYR A 95 2.65 31.57 -21.86
C TYR A 95 2.81 30.50 -20.77
N ILE A 96 3.27 30.92 -19.60
CA ILE A 96 3.42 30.04 -18.45
C ILE A 96 2.06 29.86 -17.80
N THR A 97 1.58 28.61 -17.78
CA THR A 97 0.33 28.25 -17.09
C THR A 97 0.56 27.13 -16.10
N LEU A 98 -0.30 27.07 -15.09
CA LEU A 98 -0.37 25.93 -14.16
C LEU A 98 -0.65 24.59 -14.86
N LYS A 99 -1.15 24.59 -16.10
CA LYS A 99 -1.39 23.37 -16.88
C LYS A 99 -0.13 22.86 -17.56
N ASN A 100 0.83 23.74 -17.82
CA ASN A 100 2.09 23.42 -18.49
C ASN A 100 3.20 23.09 -17.49
N LEU A 101 2.93 23.19 -16.18
CA LEU A 101 3.90 22.93 -15.12
C LEU A 101 3.53 21.64 -14.41
N TYR A 102 4.52 20.80 -14.14
CA TYR A 102 4.40 19.48 -13.54
C TYR A 102 5.38 19.34 -12.40
N PHE A 103 5.05 18.47 -11.46
CA PHE A 103 5.99 17.99 -10.43
C PHE A 103 6.40 16.56 -10.72
N ASP A 104 7.69 16.29 -10.62
CA ASP A 104 8.20 14.92 -10.53
C ASP A 104 8.05 14.35 -9.10
N GLU A 105 8.56 13.13 -8.88
CA GLU A 105 8.49 12.44 -7.59
C GLU A 105 9.26 13.18 -6.47
N ASP A 106 10.26 13.97 -6.85
CA ASP A 106 11.11 14.76 -5.95
C ASP A 106 10.66 16.23 -5.84
N PHE A 107 9.45 16.55 -6.35
CA PHE A 107 8.89 17.90 -6.43
C PHE A 107 9.79 18.89 -7.16
N ASN A 108 10.55 18.43 -8.16
CA ASN A 108 11.18 19.32 -9.11
C ASN A 108 10.16 19.74 -10.18
N VAL A 109 10.30 20.98 -10.61
CA VAL A 109 9.46 21.58 -11.63
C VAL A 109 9.88 21.07 -13.01
N LYS A 110 8.90 20.56 -13.75
CA LYS A 110 9.03 20.15 -15.14
C LYS A 110 8.07 20.95 -15.99
N PHE A 111 8.60 21.63 -17.01
CA PHE A 111 7.80 22.47 -17.90
C PHE A 111 7.53 21.79 -19.23
N LEU A 112 6.25 21.76 -19.59
CA LEU A 112 5.75 21.30 -20.87
C LEU A 112 5.71 22.48 -21.84
N ASN A 113 6.86 22.77 -22.44
CA ASN A 113 6.99 23.74 -23.52
C ASN A 113 6.49 23.17 -24.86
N PHE A 114 5.18 22.94 -24.98
CA PHE A 114 4.61 22.43 -26.23
C PHE A 114 3.18 22.89 -26.44
N SER A 115 3.00 23.85 -27.36
CA SER A 115 1.69 24.25 -27.86
C SER A 115 1.51 23.84 -29.33
N PRO A 116 0.63 22.87 -29.63
CA PRO A 116 0.47 22.33 -30.98
C PRO A 116 -0.22 23.30 -31.95
N PHE A 117 -1.03 24.24 -31.45
CA PHE A 117 -1.93 25.05 -32.28
C PHE A 117 -1.81 26.56 -32.09
N VAL A 118 -1.02 27.04 -31.12
CA VAL A 118 -0.87 28.49 -30.90
C VAL A 118 0.09 29.03 -31.96
N THR A 119 -0.43 29.91 -32.82
CA THR A 119 0.37 30.80 -33.65
C THR A 119 1.25 31.61 -32.71
N LEU A 120 2.56 31.54 -32.91
CA LEU A 120 3.61 32.18 -32.10
C LEU A 120 3.51 33.72 -32.17
N THR A 121 2.45 34.32 -31.63
CA THR A 121 2.54 35.70 -31.19
C THR A 121 3.52 35.68 -30.03
N LYS A 122 4.64 36.36 -30.18
CA LYS A 122 5.66 36.47 -29.13
C LYS A 122 4.97 37.05 -27.90
N PHE A 123 4.79 36.22 -26.88
CA PHE A 123 4.32 36.68 -25.59
C PHE A 123 5.55 36.84 -24.70
N GLU A 124 5.79 38.07 -24.28
CA GLU A 124 6.75 38.35 -23.22
C GLU A 124 6.11 37.93 -21.90
N VAL A 125 6.77 37.04 -21.16
CA VAL A 125 6.33 36.64 -19.83
C VAL A 125 6.65 37.79 -18.89
N LYS A 126 5.66 38.25 -18.12
CA LYS A 126 5.86 39.33 -17.15
C LYS A 126 6.17 38.79 -15.76
N MET A 127 6.90 39.55 -14.94
CA MET A 127 7.23 39.13 -13.57
C MET A 127 5.97 38.88 -12.73
N CYS A 128 4.93 39.70 -12.93
CA CYS A 128 3.63 39.51 -12.31
C CYS A 128 2.95 38.17 -12.68
N ASP A 129 3.21 37.58 -13.84
CA ASP A 129 2.68 36.25 -14.19
C ASP A 129 3.30 35.16 -13.32
N VAL A 130 4.61 35.25 -13.06
CA VAL A 130 5.33 34.35 -12.15
C VAL A 130 4.83 34.55 -10.72
N GLY A 131 4.72 35.81 -10.26
CA GLY A 131 4.15 36.15 -8.96
C GLY A 131 2.75 35.55 -8.76
N ASN A 132 1.88 35.67 -9.77
CA ASN A 132 0.53 35.10 -9.74
C ASN A 132 0.52 33.57 -9.62
N ILE A 133 1.48 32.86 -10.23
CA ILE A 133 1.64 31.42 -10.06
C ILE A 133 2.02 31.10 -8.61
N ILE A 134 2.96 31.85 -8.03
CA ILE A 134 3.38 31.67 -6.64
C ILE A 134 2.23 31.93 -5.67
N VAL A 135 1.44 32.99 -5.85
CA VAL A 135 0.27 33.26 -5.01
C VAL A 135 -0.74 32.11 -5.06
N LYS A 136 -0.96 31.50 -6.24
CA LYS A 136 -1.85 30.34 -6.38
C LYS A 136 -1.33 29.11 -5.64
N LEU A 137 -0.01 28.92 -5.60
CA LEU A 137 0.61 27.90 -4.76
C LEU A 137 0.39 28.19 -3.27
N CYS A 138 0.60 29.44 -2.84
CA CYS A 138 0.47 29.83 -1.43
C CYS A 138 -0.97 29.71 -0.91
N THR A 139 -1.95 30.05 -1.75
CA THR A 139 -3.38 30.10 -1.40
C THR A 139 -4.14 28.82 -1.73
N LEU A 140 -3.52 27.89 -2.47
CA LEU A 140 -4.18 26.72 -3.07
C LEU A 140 -5.41 27.08 -3.92
N SER A 141 -5.50 28.32 -4.39
CA SER A 141 -6.63 28.77 -5.20
C SER A 141 -6.45 28.43 -6.67
N THR A 142 -7.53 27.99 -7.30
CA THR A 142 -7.60 27.82 -8.77
C THR A 142 -8.23 29.03 -9.47
N THR A 143 -8.63 30.06 -8.72
CA THR A 143 -9.28 31.25 -9.29
C THR A 143 -8.33 32.04 -10.19
N LYS A 144 -8.88 32.67 -11.22
CA LYS A 144 -8.07 33.45 -12.20
C LYS A 144 -7.45 34.70 -11.57
N LYS A 145 -8.15 35.35 -10.65
CA LYS A 145 -7.68 36.54 -9.93
C LYS A 145 -7.27 36.13 -8.53
N CYS A 146 -6.03 36.47 -8.18
CA CYS A 146 -5.50 36.38 -6.83
C CYS A 146 -4.97 37.76 -6.48
N ASN A 147 -5.39 38.29 -5.32
CA ASN A 147 -4.86 39.54 -4.80
C ASN A 147 -3.83 39.21 -3.72
N GLU A 148 -2.86 40.10 -3.51
CA GLU A 148 -1.84 39.98 -2.45
C GLU A 148 -2.44 39.69 -1.07
N SER A 149 -3.57 40.32 -0.75
CA SER A 149 -4.28 40.17 0.52
C SER A 149 -4.82 38.77 0.82
N THR A 150 -4.69 37.83 -0.13
CA THR A 150 -5.16 36.45 0.05
C THR A 150 -4.12 35.53 0.69
N ILE A 151 -2.84 35.93 0.76
CA ILE A 151 -1.79 35.12 1.39
C ILE A 151 -1.94 35.23 2.92
N ASN A 152 -2.10 34.09 3.59
CA ASN A 152 -2.15 34.07 5.05
C ASN A 152 -0.75 34.30 5.63
N LYS A 153 -0.57 35.43 6.32
CA LYS A 153 0.69 35.85 6.95
C LYS A 153 1.16 34.93 8.10
N GLU A 154 0.29 34.06 8.61
CA GLU A 154 0.63 33.12 9.69
C GLU A 154 1.57 31.99 9.23
N TYR A 155 1.58 31.67 7.93
CA TYR A 155 2.28 30.49 7.40
C TYR A 155 3.57 30.79 6.65
N TYR A 156 3.82 32.06 6.33
CA TYR A 156 4.92 32.47 5.47
C TYR A 156 5.68 33.62 6.11
N SER A 157 7.00 33.62 5.93
CA SER A 157 7.87 34.70 6.39
C SER A 157 7.47 36.03 5.73
N MET A 158 7.65 37.13 6.46
CA MET A 158 7.32 38.46 5.93
C MET A 158 8.20 38.80 4.74
N GLU A 159 9.48 38.41 4.77
CA GLU A 159 10.43 38.61 3.69
C GLU A 159 10.02 37.86 2.41
N PHE A 160 9.41 36.68 2.53
CA PHE A 160 8.87 35.95 1.38
C PHE A 160 7.62 36.61 0.82
N ILE A 161 6.74 37.13 1.68
CA ILE A 161 5.54 37.86 1.25
C ILE A 161 5.93 39.15 0.54
N ASP A 162 6.87 39.93 1.08
CA ASP A 162 7.38 41.16 0.48
C ASP A 162 7.99 40.90 -0.90
N LEU A 163 8.73 39.78 -1.04
CA LEU A 163 9.24 39.32 -2.33
C LEU A 163 8.10 39.06 -3.32
N ILE A 164 7.05 38.32 -2.93
CA ILE A 164 5.92 38.05 -3.82
C ILE A 164 5.19 39.35 -4.21
N GLU A 165 4.97 40.26 -3.26
CA GLU A 165 4.36 41.56 -3.54
C GLU A 165 5.20 42.37 -4.54
N SER A 166 6.53 42.36 -4.39
CA SER A 166 7.42 43.02 -5.35
C SER A 166 7.28 42.45 -6.77
N MET A 167 7.17 41.13 -6.89
CA MET A 167 6.97 40.44 -8.19
C MET A 167 5.60 40.74 -8.81
N LEU A 168 4.55 40.91 -8.00
CA LEU A 168 3.19 41.19 -8.48
C LEU A 168 3.03 42.64 -8.96
N LYS A 169 3.71 43.58 -8.30
CA LYS A 169 3.72 45.01 -8.68
C LYS A 169 4.54 45.24 -9.95
N ASP A 170 5.51 44.37 -10.22
CA ASP A 170 6.38 44.46 -11.38
C ASP A 170 5.74 43.88 -12.66
N ASN A 171 5.40 44.77 -13.59
CA ASN A 171 4.82 44.43 -14.89
C ASN A 171 5.86 44.34 -16.03
N THR A 172 7.15 44.42 -15.71
CA THR A 172 8.21 44.33 -16.70
C THR A 172 8.47 42.88 -17.13
N ASP A 173 9.25 42.71 -18.20
CA ASP A 173 9.67 41.40 -18.68
C ASP A 173 10.50 40.68 -17.61
N VAL A 174 10.16 39.42 -17.35
CA VAL A 174 10.84 38.55 -16.38
C VAL A 174 12.36 38.57 -16.57
N TYR A 175 12.85 38.59 -17.82
CA TYR A 175 14.29 38.56 -18.11
C TYR A 175 15.08 39.73 -17.54
N ASN A 176 14.46 40.90 -17.36
CA ASN A 176 15.15 42.07 -16.83
C ASN A 176 15.36 41.97 -15.31
N ASN A 177 14.46 41.27 -14.60
CA ASN A 177 14.44 41.24 -13.14
C ASN A 177 14.75 39.87 -12.54
N ILE A 178 14.95 38.82 -13.35
CA ILE A 178 15.35 37.48 -12.90
C ILE A 178 16.56 37.54 -11.94
N GLU A 179 17.61 38.30 -12.27
CA GLU A 179 18.82 38.36 -11.44
C GLU A 179 18.53 38.98 -10.07
N GLN A 180 17.70 40.02 -10.03
CA GLN A 180 17.31 40.67 -8.78
C GLN A 180 16.58 39.68 -7.86
N VAL A 181 15.65 38.90 -8.43
CA VAL A 181 14.94 37.85 -7.69
C VAL A 181 15.90 36.75 -7.22
N PHE A 182 16.85 36.32 -8.05
CA PHE A 182 17.87 35.35 -7.61
C PHE A 182 18.77 35.86 -6.49
N THR A 183 19.07 37.16 -6.46
CA THR A 183 19.88 37.76 -5.39
C THR A 183 19.08 38.02 -4.10
N HIS A 184 17.76 37.79 -4.09
CA HIS A 184 16.96 38.01 -2.91
C HIS A 184 17.42 37.08 -1.75
N PRO A 185 17.65 37.61 -0.53
CA PRO A 185 18.19 36.83 0.59
C PRO A 185 17.38 35.55 0.88
N THR A 186 16.06 35.63 0.81
CA THR A 186 15.14 34.48 1.04
C THR A 186 15.35 33.35 0.02
N ILE A 187 15.65 33.67 -1.24
CA ILE A 187 15.92 32.67 -2.27
C ILE A 187 17.31 32.08 -2.08
N LEU A 188 18.32 32.92 -1.88
CA LEU A 188 19.70 32.46 -1.65
C LEU A 188 19.79 31.52 -0.43
N LEU A 189 19.28 31.95 0.73
CA LEU A 189 19.37 31.17 1.96
C LEU A 189 18.68 29.81 1.84
N ASN A 190 17.52 29.75 1.18
CA ASN A 190 16.77 28.50 1.04
C ASN A 190 17.32 27.61 -0.08
N THR A 191 17.89 28.17 -1.15
CA THR A 191 18.57 27.38 -2.19
C THR A 191 19.82 26.68 -1.66
N PHE A 192 20.58 27.31 -0.77
CA PHE A 192 21.68 26.65 -0.06
C PHE A 192 21.19 25.45 0.77
N LYS A 193 20.07 25.59 1.50
CA LYS A 193 19.48 24.48 2.27
C LYS A 193 19.06 23.31 1.39
N LEU A 194 18.55 23.59 0.18
CA LEU A 194 18.17 22.57 -0.79
C LEU A 194 19.39 21.78 -1.29
N HIS A 195 20.55 22.43 -1.45
CA HIS A 195 21.78 21.76 -1.87
C HIS A 195 22.42 20.91 -0.78
N CYS A 196 22.18 21.19 0.50
CA CYS A 196 22.72 20.42 1.62
C CYS A 196 22.11 19.01 1.81
N GLY A 197 21.34 18.50 0.84
CA GLY A 197 20.82 17.13 0.85
C GLY A 197 19.82 16.83 1.97
N VAL A 198 19.34 17.87 2.68
CA VAL A 198 18.29 17.72 3.68
C VAL A 198 17.01 17.33 2.94
N LYS A 199 16.66 16.05 3.01
CA LYS A 199 15.39 15.55 2.48
C LYS A 199 14.26 16.32 3.15
N MET A 200 13.59 17.18 2.38
CA MET A 200 12.50 18.01 2.86
C MET A 200 11.31 17.13 3.25
N SER A 201 11.16 16.88 4.56
CA SER A 201 10.12 16.01 5.12
C SER A 201 8.69 16.59 5.05
N CYS A 202 8.54 17.84 4.63
CA CYS A 202 7.26 18.56 4.68
C CYS A 202 6.12 17.94 3.83
N LEU A 203 6.44 17.19 2.76
CA LEU A 203 5.44 16.44 2.00
C LEU A 203 5.36 14.96 2.37
N GLU A 204 6.23 14.49 3.26
CA GLU A 204 6.10 13.14 3.80
C GLU A 204 4.72 12.97 4.46
N ILE A 205 4.09 14.01 5.01
CA ILE A 205 2.74 13.90 5.59
C ILE A 205 1.70 13.45 4.55
N LEU A 206 1.77 13.96 3.32
CA LEU A 206 0.85 13.58 2.24
C LEU A 206 1.16 12.16 1.74
N ASP A 207 2.43 11.82 1.57
CA ASP A 207 2.85 10.48 1.17
C ASP A 207 2.56 9.43 2.26
N TYR A 208 2.74 9.78 3.54
CA TYR A 208 2.38 8.92 4.67
C TYR A 208 0.88 8.63 4.67
N ARG A 209 0.02 9.61 4.38
CA ARG A 209 -1.44 9.38 4.40
C ARG A 209 -1.88 8.44 3.28
N THR A 210 -1.39 8.64 2.06
CA THR A 210 -1.69 7.74 0.92
C THR A 210 -1.09 6.35 1.14
N LYS A 211 0.16 6.28 1.59
CA LYS A 211 0.85 5.02 1.96
C LYS A 211 0.11 4.29 3.08
N LEU A 212 -0.39 5.01 4.08
CA LEU A 212 -1.17 4.46 5.18
C LEU A 212 -2.54 3.97 4.71
N GLU A 213 -3.18 4.65 3.76
CA GLU A 213 -4.41 4.17 3.12
C GLU A 213 -4.18 2.90 2.30
N ILE A 214 -3.08 2.83 1.53
CA ILE A 214 -2.67 1.61 0.82
C ILE A 214 -2.40 0.48 1.81
N LEU A 215 -1.72 0.75 2.93
CA LEU A 215 -1.46 -0.24 3.97
C LEU A 215 -2.76 -0.73 4.62
N ARG A 216 -3.72 0.15 4.91
CA ARG A 216 -5.05 -0.22 5.41
C ARG A 216 -5.81 -1.12 4.42
N LYS A 217 -5.76 -0.81 3.12
CA LYS A 217 -6.36 -1.67 2.07
C LYS A 217 -5.70 -3.04 2.00
N LYS A 218 -4.36 -3.10 2.10
CA LYS A 218 -3.61 -4.36 2.16
C LYS A 218 -3.94 -5.16 3.43
N GLU A 219 -4.02 -4.52 4.58
CA GLU A 219 -4.38 -5.14 5.86
C GLU A 219 -5.80 -5.74 5.80
N ALA A 220 -6.77 -5.01 5.26
CA ALA A 220 -8.14 -5.51 5.06
C ALA A 220 -8.18 -6.74 4.13
N ALA A 221 -7.42 -6.70 3.02
CA ALA A 221 -7.31 -7.84 2.11
C ALA A 221 -6.69 -9.08 2.77
N ILE A 222 -5.70 -8.89 3.66
CA ILE A 222 -5.09 -9.98 4.44
C ILE A 222 -6.10 -10.56 5.43
N LYS A 223 -6.82 -9.73 6.19
CA LYS A 223 -7.87 -10.19 7.12
C LYS A 223 -8.95 -11.04 6.43
N ILE A 224 -9.36 -10.65 5.22
CA ILE A 224 -10.31 -11.45 4.41
C ILE A 224 -9.71 -12.81 4.03
N LYS A 225 -8.42 -12.87 3.67
CA LYS A 225 -7.73 -14.14 3.36
C LYS A 225 -7.59 -15.02 4.60
N GLU A 226 -7.22 -14.45 5.74
CA GLU A 226 -7.13 -15.16 7.04
C GLU A 226 -8.47 -15.78 7.42
N TYR A 227 -9.56 -15.01 7.30
CA TYR A 227 -10.91 -15.52 7.56
C TYR A 227 -11.29 -16.68 6.63
N LYS A 228 -10.95 -16.60 5.34
CA LYS A 228 -11.18 -17.70 4.38
C LYS A 228 -10.38 -18.95 4.73
N ILE A 229 -9.13 -18.80 5.18
CA ILE A 229 -8.29 -19.92 5.61
C ILE A 229 -8.85 -20.55 6.88
N ALA A 230 -9.23 -19.75 7.88
CA ALA A 230 -9.83 -20.23 9.12
C ALA A 230 -11.12 -21.03 8.88
N LYS A 231 -11.97 -20.60 7.94
CA LYS A 231 -13.16 -21.38 7.52
C LYS A 231 -12.79 -22.72 6.88
N LYS A 232 -11.77 -22.76 6.03
CA LYS A 232 -11.29 -24.02 5.41
C LYS A 232 -10.73 -24.97 6.46
N GLU A 233 -9.97 -24.45 7.42
CA GLU A 233 -9.42 -25.22 8.54
C GLU A 233 -10.54 -25.82 9.41
N GLN A 234 -11.56 -25.04 9.76
CA GLN A 234 -12.74 -25.55 10.48
C GLN A 234 -13.45 -26.67 9.71
N ALA A 235 -13.61 -26.52 8.39
CA ALA A 235 -14.23 -27.53 7.54
C ALA A 235 -13.41 -28.82 7.46
N LEU A 236 -12.07 -28.72 7.39
CA LEU A 236 -11.16 -29.87 7.41
C LEU A 236 -11.20 -30.58 8.77
N ASN A 237 -11.12 -29.84 9.87
CA ASN A 237 -11.24 -30.40 11.23
C ASN A 237 -12.58 -31.13 11.43
N ALA A 238 -13.68 -30.63 10.86
CA ALA A 238 -14.96 -31.32 10.90
C ALA A 238 -14.96 -32.63 10.10
N ARG A 239 -14.25 -32.67 8.96
CA ARG A 239 -14.09 -33.89 8.15
C ARG A 239 -13.19 -34.91 8.84
N GLU A 240 -12.07 -34.49 9.41
CA GLU A 240 -11.17 -35.36 10.19
C GLU A 240 -11.88 -36.00 11.38
N LYS A 241 -12.70 -35.22 12.11
CA LYS A 241 -13.53 -35.77 13.19
C LYS A 241 -14.50 -36.85 12.70
N LYS A 242 -15.13 -36.66 11.53
CA LYS A 242 -16.02 -37.67 10.93
C LYS A 242 -15.24 -38.93 10.54
N ILE A 243 -14.07 -38.78 9.90
CA ILE A 243 -13.20 -39.90 9.52
C ILE A 243 -12.76 -40.67 10.77
N SER A 244 -12.33 -39.98 11.81
CA SER A 244 -11.92 -40.60 13.08
C SER A 244 -13.04 -41.45 13.71
N ILE A 245 -14.30 -40.98 13.66
CA ILE A 245 -15.46 -41.76 14.12
C ILE A 245 -15.67 -43.00 13.24
N CYS A 246 -15.63 -42.85 11.92
CA CYS A 246 -15.74 -43.97 10.98
C CYS A 246 -14.66 -45.03 11.22
N GLU A 247 -13.39 -44.63 11.34
CA GLU A 247 -12.26 -45.51 11.63
C GLU A 247 -12.42 -46.26 12.95
N LYS A 248 -12.96 -45.59 13.98
CA LYS A 248 -13.29 -46.24 15.25
C LYS A 248 -14.36 -47.31 15.05
N THR A 249 -15.46 -46.99 14.35
CA THR A 249 -16.54 -47.95 14.11
C THR A 249 -16.09 -49.14 13.26
N VAL A 250 -15.18 -48.94 12.31
CA VAL A 250 -14.61 -50.03 11.50
C VAL A 250 -13.74 -50.94 12.36
N ARG A 251 -12.89 -50.37 13.23
CA ARG A 251 -12.09 -51.14 14.20
C ARG A 251 -12.97 -51.95 15.15
N ASP A 252 -14.03 -51.34 15.68
CA ASP A 252 -14.98 -52.02 16.56
C ASP A 252 -15.68 -53.20 15.85
N LYS A 253 -16.06 -53.03 14.57
CA LYS A 253 -16.65 -54.12 13.77
C LYS A 253 -15.64 -55.23 13.45
N MET A 254 -14.39 -54.87 13.16
CA MET A 254 -13.32 -55.82 12.88
C MET A 254 -13.03 -56.70 14.11
N THR A 255 -12.90 -56.08 15.29
CA THR A 255 -12.72 -56.82 16.55
C THR A 255 -13.91 -57.72 16.88
N GLN A 256 -15.15 -57.29 16.61
CA GLN A 256 -16.33 -58.14 16.75
C GLN A 256 -16.30 -59.35 15.80
N ALA A 257 -15.91 -59.16 14.55
CA ALA A 257 -15.77 -60.24 13.58
C ALA A 257 -14.66 -61.23 13.97
N GLU A 258 -13.52 -60.74 14.47
CA GLU A 258 -12.44 -61.57 15.02
C GLU A 258 -12.90 -62.41 16.21
N LEU A 259 -13.63 -61.80 17.15
CA LEU A 259 -14.21 -62.51 18.30
C LEU A 259 -15.22 -63.57 17.86
N TYR A 260 -16.05 -63.28 16.85
CA TYR A 260 -17.00 -64.24 16.29
C TYR A 260 -16.27 -65.42 15.64
N LEU A 261 -15.28 -65.17 14.78
CA LEU A 261 -14.46 -66.21 14.17
C LEU A 261 -13.74 -67.07 15.20
N ARG A 262 -13.25 -66.47 16.28
CA ARG A 262 -12.62 -67.20 17.40
C ARG A 262 -13.60 -68.15 18.08
N ARG A 263 -14.82 -67.68 18.40
CA ARG A 263 -15.89 -68.54 18.95
C ARG A 263 -16.26 -69.69 18.01
N CYS A 264 -16.37 -69.43 16.71
CA CYS A 264 -16.67 -70.48 15.72
C CYS A 264 -15.57 -71.55 15.65
N LYS A 265 -14.30 -71.19 15.83
CA LYS A 265 -13.17 -72.14 15.86
C LYS A 265 -13.19 -73.01 17.13
N GLU A 266 -13.47 -72.43 18.29
CA GLU A 266 -13.51 -73.14 19.58
C GLU A 266 -14.63 -74.20 19.63
N VAL A 267 -15.78 -73.96 18.99
CA VAL A 267 -16.90 -74.91 18.94
C VAL A 267 -16.59 -76.14 18.05
N ARG A 268 -15.73 -76.00 17.03
CA ARG A 268 -15.35 -77.14 16.16
C ARG A 268 -14.40 -78.12 16.83
N THR A 269 -13.70 -77.72 17.89
CA THR A 269 -12.75 -78.58 18.59
C THR A 269 -13.39 -79.45 19.69
N SER A 270 -14.67 -79.24 20.04
CA SER A 270 -15.33 -79.96 21.14
C SER A 270 -16.31 -81.07 20.71
N SER A 271 -16.52 -81.28 19.42
CA SER A 271 -17.35 -82.38 18.90
C SER A 271 -16.64 -83.12 17.77
N GLN A 272 -15.59 -83.88 18.12
CA GLN A 272 -15.26 -85.06 17.33
C GLN A 272 -16.13 -86.23 17.78
N PRO A 273 -17.14 -86.64 17.02
CA PRO A 273 -17.61 -88.02 17.10
C PRO A 273 -16.48 -88.91 16.54
N LYS A 274 -16.03 -89.88 17.34
CA LYS A 274 -15.28 -91.04 16.83
C LYS A 274 -16.16 -91.75 15.82
N TYR A 275 -15.87 -91.64 14.54
CA TYR A 275 -16.32 -92.60 13.53
C TYR A 275 -15.08 -93.21 12.88
N GLU A 276 -14.96 -94.52 13.09
CA GLU A 276 -14.01 -95.40 12.44
C GLU A 276 -14.32 -95.52 10.94
N ASN A 277 -13.23 -95.62 10.17
CA ASN A 277 -13.08 -96.35 8.92
C ASN A 277 -14.35 -96.78 8.16
N ALA A 278 -14.62 -96.10 7.05
CA ALA A 278 -15.05 -96.77 5.84
C ALA A 278 -14.44 -96.05 4.63
N GLU A 279 -13.61 -96.78 3.89
CA GLU A 279 -13.19 -96.43 2.55
C GLU A 279 -14.42 -96.15 1.69
N SER A 280 -14.50 -94.96 1.12
CA SER A 280 -15.46 -94.62 0.08
C SER A 280 -14.76 -93.74 -0.92
N THR A 281 -14.24 -94.42 -1.92
CA THR A 281 -13.89 -93.94 -3.24
C THR A 281 -15.09 -93.18 -3.80
N PHE A 282 -15.15 -91.86 -3.59
CA PHE A 282 -16.01 -90.99 -4.38
C PHE A 282 -15.18 -90.11 -5.28
N SER A 283 -15.32 -90.45 -6.55
CA SER A 283 -14.79 -89.84 -7.76
C SER A 283 -14.77 -88.32 -7.70
N ALA A 284 -13.61 -87.78 -8.07
CA ALA A 284 -13.43 -86.39 -8.46
C ALA A 284 -14.10 -86.19 -9.84
N GLU A 285 -15.41 -85.95 -9.84
CA GLU A 285 -16.10 -85.45 -11.03
C GLU A 285 -16.53 -83.99 -10.76
N TYR A 286 -15.66 -83.11 -11.26
CA TYR A 286 -15.85 -81.68 -11.36
C TYR A 286 -17.00 -81.41 -12.35
N GLU A 287 -18.25 -81.50 -11.91
CA GLU A 287 -19.33 -80.81 -12.60
C GLU A 287 -19.29 -79.34 -12.19
N ALA A 288 -18.82 -78.53 -13.14
CA ALA A 288 -18.97 -77.09 -13.17
C ALA A 288 -20.47 -76.72 -13.19
N LEU A 289 -21.11 -76.81 -12.04
CA LEU A 289 -22.41 -76.18 -11.82
C LEU A 289 -22.19 -74.69 -11.66
N ASP A 290 -22.42 -74.02 -12.79
CA ASP A 290 -22.70 -72.62 -12.99
C ASP A 290 -23.83 -72.14 -12.06
N CYS A 291 -23.54 -72.05 -10.76
CA CYS A 291 -24.36 -71.38 -9.77
C CYS A 291 -23.78 -69.99 -9.54
N SER A 292 -23.75 -69.22 -10.62
CA SER A 292 -23.93 -67.78 -10.62
C SER A 292 -25.33 -67.41 -10.10
N ASN A 293 -25.70 -67.92 -8.90
CA ASN A 293 -26.80 -67.37 -8.11
C ASN A 293 -26.27 -66.09 -7.45
N ILE A 294 -26.12 -65.07 -8.30
CA ILE A 294 -26.22 -63.68 -7.90
C ILE A 294 -27.59 -63.57 -7.24
N ILE A 295 -27.63 -63.70 -5.92
CA ILE A 295 -28.79 -63.29 -5.13
C ILE A 295 -28.96 -61.82 -5.47
N GLU A 296 -30.02 -61.50 -6.19
CA GLU A 296 -30.38 -60.16 -6.59
C GLU A 296 -30.74 -59.38 -5.31
N THR A 297 -29.73 -58.85 -4.61
CA THR A 297 -29.88 -58.10 -3.35
C THR A 297 -30.50 -56.71 -3.56
N SER A 298 -31.11 -56.45 -4.71
CA SER A 298 -31.65 -55.16 -5.11
C SER A 298 -33.14 -55.19 -5.43
N LYS A 299 -33.94 -55.95 -4.69
CA LYS A 299 -35.31 -55.48 -4.44
C LYS A 299 -35.21 -54.38 -3.41
N LYS A 300 -35.31 -53.13 -3.88
CA LYS A 300 -35.44 -51.93 -3.03
C LYS A 300 -36.47 -52.23 -1.95
N LEU A 301 -36.02 -52.36 -0.71
CA LEU A 301 -36.89 -52.47 0.44
C LEU A 301 -37.76 -51.22 0.45
N ASP A 302 -39.06 -51.43 0.24
CA ASP A 302 -40.08 -50.40 0.26
C ASP A 302 -40.23 -49.95 1.73
N ILE A 303 -39.52 -48.88 2.10
CA ILE A 303 -39.38 -48.42 3.49
C ILE A 303 -40.75 -48.13 4.11
N ASP A 304 -41.72 -47.76 3.29
CA ASP A 304 -43.08 -47.42 3.72
C ASP A 304 -43.92 -48.65 4.14
N LYS A 305 -43.46 -49.87 3.84
CA LYS A 305 -44.14 -51.13 4.23
C LYS A 305 -43.49 -51.84 5.43
N LEU A 306 -42.34 -51.37 5.90
CA LEU A 306 -41.75 -51.88 7.14
C LEU A 306 -42.52 -51.32 8.34
N GLY A 307 -43.51 -52.09 8.81
CA GLY A 307 -44.21 -51.81 10.05
C GLY A 307 -43.22 -51.50 11.16
N LYS A 308 -43.45 -50.39 11.89
CA LYS A 308 -42.59 -49.91 12.97
C LYS A 308 -42.34 -51.04 13.97
N SER A 309 -41.19 -51.71 13.84
CA SER A 309 -40.77 -52.72 14.81
C SER A 309 -40.65 -52.02 16.17
N PRO A 310 -41.30 -52.54 17.22
CA PRO A 310 -41.12 -52.03 18.57
C PRO A 310 -39.72 -52.43 19.02
N PHE A 311 -38.71 -51.64 18.63
CA PHE A 311 -37.37 -51.76 19.18
C PHE A 311 -37.49 -51.55 20.69
N ILE A 312 -37.42 -52.66 21.43
CA ILE A 312 -37.28 -52.66 22.87
C ILE A 312 -35.99 -51.90 23.15
N ARG A 313 -36.16 -50.72 23.72
CA ARG A 313 -35.11 -49.77 24.12
C ARG A 313 -34.14 -50.52 25.04
N THR A 314 -33.03 -51.03 24.50
CA THR A 314 -31.99 -51.65 25.33
C THR A 314 -31.48 -50.60 26.30
N PHE A 315 -31.60 -50.90 27.60
CA PHE A 315 -31.40 -50.04 28.77
C PHE A 315 -29.96 -49.49 28.99
N SER A 316 -29.19 -49.22 27.94
CA SER A 316 -27.81 -48.73 28.07
C SER A 316 -27.70 -47.22 28.32
N GLU A 317 -28.79 -46.44 28.30
CA GLU A 317 -28.81 -45.03 28.73
C GLU A 317 -29.01 -44.88 30.25
N ARG A 318 -28.20 -45.56 31.07
CA ARG A 318 -28.04 -45.12 32.46
C ARG A 318 -27.10 -43.92 32.46
N LYS A 319 -27.70 -42.72 32.49
CA LYS A 319 -27.00 -41.45 32.79
C LYS A 319 -26.11 -41.64 34.02
N VAL A 320 -24.80 -41.74 33.81
CA VAL A 320 -23.81 -41.68 34.88
C VAL A 320 -23.87 -40.29 35.50
N LYS A 321 -24.59 -40.15 36.62
CA LYS A 321 -24.55 -38.94 37.45
C LYS A 321 -23.29 -39.02 38.29
N PHE A 322 -22.25 -38.28 37.92
CA PHE A 322 -21.11 -38.03 38.80
C PHE A 322 -21.60 -37.20 40.00
N LYS A 323 -21.88 -37.86 41.13
CA LYS A 323 -21.95 -37.20 42.43
C LYS A 323 -20.52 -37.10 42.94
N GLY A 324 -19.93 -35.91 42.83
CA GLY A 324 -18.56 -35.65 43.28
C GLY A 324 -17.71 -35.08 42.14
N HIS A 325 -16.97 -34.04 42.47
CA HIS A 325 -16.16 -33.17 41.62
C HIS A 325 -15.64 -33.83 40.34
N SER A 326 -16.06 -33.28 39.19
CA SER A 326 -15.45 -33.60 37.90
C SER A 326 -13.98 -33.17 37.95
N PRO A 327 -13.01 -34.09 37.77
CA PRO A 327 -11.58 -33.79 37.87
C PRO A 327 -11.07 -32.88 36.73
N LEU A 328 -11.93 -32.48 35.79
CA LEU A 328 -11.61 -31.58 34.68
C LEU A 328 -11.91 -30.09 34.96
N LYS A 329 -12.42 -29.75 36.15
CA LYS A 329 -12.82 -28.35 36.45
C LYS A 329 -11.70 -27.49 37.05
N GLU A 330 -10.53 -28.03 37.33
CA GLU A 330 -9.44 -27.31 38.02
C GLU A 330 -8.32 -26.78 37.10
N MET A 331 -8.30 -27.11 35.81
CA MET A 331 -7.18 -26.73 34.93
C MET A 331 -7.08 -25.25 34.52
N ASN A 332 -8.01 -24.38 34.93
CA ASN A 332 -8.06 -22.98 34.46
C ASN A 332 -7.96 -21.90 35.56
N PHE A 333 -7.32 -22.17 36.70
CA PHE A 333 -7.27 -21.21 37.83
C PHE A 333 -5.99 -20.35 37.98
N HIS A 334 -5.08 -20.32 37.00
CA HIS A 334 -3.85 -19.50 37.11
C HIS A 334 -3.64 -18.41 36.05
N ARG A 335 -4.65 -17.99 35.29
CA ARG A 335 -4.48 -16.93 34.28
C ARG A 335 -5.42 -15.74 34.46
N ALA A 336 -5.43 -15.10 35.63
CA ALA A 336 -5.87 -13.70 35.79
C ALA A 336 -5.56 -13.12 37.19
N LYS A 337 -4.33 -12.64 37.39
CA LYS A 337 -3.96 -11.57 38.34
C LYS A 337 -2.79 -10.84 37.64
N SER A 338 -2.65 -9.52 37.54
CA SER A 338 -3.34 -8.37 38.09
C SER A 338 -2.76 -7.13 37.39
N VAL A 339 -3.58 -6.23 36.86
CA VAL A 339 -3.19 -4.81 36.70
C VAL A 339 -4.39 -3.97 37.10
N ARG A 340 -4.40 -3.54 38.36
CA ARG A 340 -5.32 -2.51 38.87
C ARG A 340 -4.86 -1.17 38.30
N LYS A 341 -5.71 -0.50 37.53
CA LYS A 341 -5.52 0.93 37.20
C LYS A 341 -5.95 1.78 38.41
N PRO A 342 -5.23 2.86 38.76
CA PRO A 342 -5.64 3.77 39.81
C PRO A 342 -6.86 4.61 39.36
N LYS A 343 -7.85 4.75 40.24
CA LYS A 343 -8.98 5.67 40.12
C LYS A 343 -8.48 7.09 40.37
N MET A 344 -8.52 7.96 39.37
CA MET A 344 -8.43 9.41 39.59
C MET A 344 -9.78 9.92 40.11
N LYS A 345 -9.72 10.68 41.21
CA LYS A 345 -10.85 11.44 41.77
C LYS A 345 -11.04 12.70 40.91
N LEU A 346 -12.23 12.89 40.33
CA LEU A 346 -12.67 14.20 39.84
C LEU A 346 -13.36 14.96 40.98
N SER A 347 -12.97 16.22 41.14
CA SER A 347 -13.63 17.23 41.98
C SER A 347 -14.90 17.78 41.31
N PRO A 348 -15.86 18.33 42.07
CA PRO A 348 -17.10 18.87 41.54
C PRO A 348 -16.96 20.36 41.24
N SER A 349 -17.42 20.80 40.07
CA SER A 349 -17.60 22.23 39.79
C SER A 349 -18.57 22.45 38.63
N ALA A 350 -19.72 23.02 38.99
CA ALA A 350 -20.52 24.00 38.26
C ALA A 350 -21.30 23.61 36.97
N LYS A 351 -22.63 23.60 37.17
CA LYS A 351 -23.69 24.32 36.42
C LYS A 351 -24.01 23.88 34.99
N GLU A 352 -25.18 23.24 34.88
CA GLU A 352 -26.03 23.14 33.67
C GLU A 352 -26.44 24.55 33.16
N PRO A 353 -26.84 24.68 31.88
CA PRO A 353 -28.27 24.52 31.59
C PRO A 353 -28.62 23.78 30.27
N ILE A 354 -29.78 23.10 30.32
CA ILE A 354 -30.84 23.03 29.29
C ILE A 354 -30.46 22.42 27.93
N MET A 355 -30.86 21.16 27.73
CA MET A 355 -30.93 20.50 26.42
C MET A 355 -32.39 20.18 26.06
N HIS A 356 -32.83 20.79 24.97
CA HIS A 356 -34.08 20.50 24.27
C HIS A 356 -34.13 19.05 23.77
N LYS A 357 -35.31 18.43 23.93
CA LYS A 357 -35.69 17.17 23.30
C LYS A 357 -35.98 17.39 21.82
N GLU A 358 -35.20 16.77 20.94
CA GLU A 358 -35.64 16.45 19.58
C GLU A 358 -35.51 14.94 19.34
N LYS A 359 -36.67 14.29 19.25
CA LYS A 359 -36.84 12.97 18.64
C LYS A 359 -36.77 13.18 17.13
N LEU A 360 -35.76 12.63 16.48
CA LEU A 360 -35.77 12.46 15.03
C LEU A 360 -35.59 10.99 14.67
N ILE A 361 -36.66 10.48 14.08
CA ILE A 361 -36.83 9.15 13.51
C ILE A 361 -36.00 9.10 12.23
N LEU A 362 -35.03 8.19 12.15
CA LEU A 362 -34.49 7.74 10.87
C LEU A 362 -34.49 6.21 10.85
N LYS A 363 -35.45 5.64 10.12
CA LYS A 363 -35.45 4.26 9.64
C LYS A 363 -35.12 4.28 8.15
N SER A 364 -33.93 3.79 7.79
CA SER A 364 -33.57 3.25 6.47
C SER A 364 -32.20 2.54 6.62
N ALA A 365 -32.17 1.21 6.77
CA ALA A 365 -32.20 0.17 5.72
C ALA A 365 -30.89 0.09 4.92
N ILE A 366 -30.09 -0.98 5.09
CA ILE A 366 -29.30 -1.63 4.03
C ILE A 366 -29.19 -3.14 4.33
N ASN A 367 -29.78 -3.95 3.44
CA ASN A 367 -29.61 -5.40 3.36
C ASN A 367 -28.27 -5.71 2.66
N GLU A 368 -27.44 -6.55 3.28
CA GLU A 368 -26.08 -6.89 2.82
C GLU A 368 -25.98 -8.20 1.98
N SER A 369 -27.07 -8.67 1.35
CA SER A 369 -27.07 -10.02 0.77
C SER A 369 -26.75 -10.19 -0.72
N ASP A 370 -26.57 -9.13 -1.52
CA ASP A 370 -26.54 -9.29 -2.99
C ASP A 370 -25.22 -8.92 -3.73
N LEU A 371 -24.10 -8.72 -3.04
CA LEU A 371 -22.87 -8.22 -3.70
C LEU A 371 -21.78 -9.25 -4.06
N PHE A 372 -22.10 -10.54 -4.22
CA PHE A 372 -21.12 -11.54 -4.69
C PHE A 372 -21.75 -12.65 -5.54
N LYS A 373 -22.10 -12.34 -6.80
CA LYS A 373 -22.39 -13.39 -7.80
C LYS A 373 -21.70 -13.25 -9.16
N ASP A 374 -21.08 -12.12 -9.51
CA ASP A 374 -20.58 -11.95 -10.89
C ASP A 374 -19.06 -11.76 -10.98
N ILE A 375 -18.26 -12.73 -10.53
CA ILE A 375 -16.86 -12.89 -10.99
C ILE A 375 -16.48 -14.38 -11.02
N SER A 376 -17.03 -15.13 -11.97
CA SER A 376 -16.39 -16.34 -12.49
C SER A 376 -17.06 -16.68 -13.81
N ASN A 377 -16.41 -16.32 -14.92
CA ASN A 377 -16.40 -17.06 -16.19
C ASN A 377 -15.69 -16.19 -17.23
N THR A 378 -14.41 -16.46 -17.44
CA THR A 378 -13.76 -16.28 -18.75
C THR A 378 -12.49 -17.13 -18.76
N GLU A 379 -12.43 -17.94 -19.80
CA GLU A 379 -11.50 -19.03 -20.03
C GLU A 379 -10.06 -18.53 -20.21
N THR A 380 -9.09 -19.33 -19.78
CA THR A 380 -7.83 -19.45 -20.54
C THR A 380 -7.32 -20.88 -20.40
N SER A 381 -7.48 -21.59 -21.50
CA SER A 381 -6.92 -22.90 -21.80
C SER A 381 -5.42 -22.83 -22.07
N LEU A 382 -4.75 -23.95 -21.79
CA LEU A 382 -3.47 -24.42 -22.38
C LEU A 382 -2.18 -23.68 -21.97
N LEU A 383 -1.45 -24.29 -21.01
CA LEU A 383 -0.12 -24.91 -21.21
C LEU A 383 0.44 -25.39 -19.84
N LYS A 384 0.58 -26.72 -19.69
CA LYS A 384 1.61 -27.38 -18.85
C LYS A 384 2.86 -27.60 -19.74
N PRO A 385 4.08 -27.96 -19.26
CA PRO A 385 4.50 -28.47 -17.95
C PRO A 385 5.75 -27.68 -17.42
N THR A 386 6.51 -27.96 -16.35
CA THR A 386 7.08 -29.21 -15.80
C THR A 386 7.65 -28.90 -14.41
N ALA A 387 7.55 -29.86 -13.51
CA ALA A 387 8.19 -29.87 -12.20
C ALA A 387 9.71 -30.13 -12.32
N ARG A 388 10.52 -29.46 -11.50
CA ARG A 388 11.80 -30.00 -11.02
C ARG A 388 12.06 -29.52 -9.60
N ASN A 389 12.15 -30.50 -8.72
CA ASN A 389 12.66 -30.41 -7.36
C ASN A 389 14.11 -29.93 -7.37
N GLU A 390 14.48 -29.03 -6.46
CA GLU A 390 15.72 -29.17 -5.67
C GLU A 390 15.52 -28.55 -4.29
N ASP A 391 15.43 -29.44 -3.30
CA ASP A 391 15.71 -29.19 -1.91
C ASP A 391 17.18 -28.79 -1.72
N LYS A 392 17.49 -27.62 -1.15
CA LYS A 392 18.72 -27.45 -0.36
C LYS A 392 18.50 -26.64 0.93
N LYS A 393 18.92 -27.31 2.00
CA LYS A 393 18.94 -27.00 3.43
C LYS A 393 19.71 -25.71 3.78
N ARG A 394 19.14 -25.01 4.78
CA ARG A 394 19.76 -24.45 6.01
C ARG A 394 21.07 -23.68 5.89
N ARG A 395 21.03 -22.41 6.32
CA ARG A 395 21.64 -21.95 7.60
C ARG A 395 21.21 -20.51 7.91
N SER A 396 20.46 -20.37 8.99
CA SER A 396 20.16 -19.11 9.68
C SER A 396 21.35 -18.69 10.53
N VAL A 397 21.90 -17.50 10.29
CA VAL A 397 22.80 -16.82 11.22
C VAL A 397 22.01 -15.69 11.87
N LEU A 398 21.68 -15.91 13.14
CA LEU A 398 21.20 -14.92 14.10
C LEU A 398 22.39 -14.10 14.58
N PHE A 399 22.42 -12.79 14.31
CA PHE A 399 22.99 -11.78 15.21
C PHE A 399 22.43 -10.41 14.81
N GLY A 400 21.51 -9.88 15.62
CA GLY A 400 21.05 -8.49 15.56
C GLY A 400 21.01 -7.95 16.99
N PRO A 401 21.68 -6.82 17.30
CA PRO A 401 21.71 -6.28 18.65
C PRO A 401 20.37 -5.60 19.00
N LYS A 402 19.93 -5.84 20.23
CA LYS A 402 18.73 -5.25 20.83
C LYS A 402 18.96 -3.75 21.04
N SER A 403 18.24 -2.90 20.30
CA SER A 403 18.11 -1.48 20.64
C SER A 403 17.08 -1.31 21.75
N LEU A 404 17.55 -0.75 22.86
CA LEU A 404 16.80 -0.38 24.05
C LEU A 404 15.72 0.65 23.69
N VAL A 405 14.48 0.38 24.06
CA VAL A 405 13.36 1.34 24.01
C VAL A 405 13.52 2.30 25.19
N GLN A 406 13.81 3.58 24.92
CA GLN A 406 13.68 4.65 25.91
C GLN A 406 12.39 5.43 25.63
N ASN A 407 11.58 5.57 26.68
CA ASN A 407 10.39 6.41 26.74
C ASN A 407 10.80 7.88 26.73
N GLU A 408 10.31 8.65 25.76
CA GLU A 408 10.43 10.11 25.76
C GLU A 408 9.22 10.73 26.45
N ASN A 409 9.42 11.16 27.70
CA ASN A 409 8.63 12.21 28.33
C ASN A 409 9.38 13.53 28.10
N THR A 410 8.86 14.34 27.19
CA THR A 410 9.31 15.72 26.95
C THR A 410 9.03 16.61 28.17
N GLN A 411 10.09 16.94 28.90
CA GLN A 411 10.15 18.15 29.74
C GLN A 411 11.34 19.00 29.28
N ASN A 412 11.09 20.32 29.21
CA ASN A 412 12.01 21.40 28.86
C ASN A 412 13.48 21.09 29.19
N MET A 413 14.29 20.89 28.15
CA MET A 413 15.74 20.90 28.26
C MET A 413 16.23 22.27 27.84
N ASP A 414 16.67 23.05 28.83
CA ASP A 414 17.50 24.23 28.60
C ASP A 414 18.74 23.82 27.81
N CYS A 415 18.86 24.29 26.57
CA CYS A 415 20.03 24.06 25.72
C CYS A 415 21.26 24.70 26.36
N ARG A 416 22.04 23.91 27.12
CA ARG A 416 23.35 24.34 27.56
C ARG A 416 24.28 24.44 26.34
N PRO A 417 25.07 25.52 26.21
CA PRO A 417 26.04 25.64 25.14
C PRO A 417 26.99 24.44 25.16
N ILE A 418 27.21 23.83 24.00
CA ILE A 418 28.11 22.69 23.83
C ILE A 418 29.52 23.15 24.23
N ALA A 419 30.01 22.63 25.35
CA ALA A 419 31.38 22.87 25.79
C ALA A 419 32.33 22.11 24.85
N TRP A 420 32.99 22.86 23.96
CA TRP A 420 34.01 22.31 23.08
C TRP A 420 35.26 21.99 23.87
N THR A 421 35.54 20.71 24.08
CA THR A 421 36.86 20.26 24.52
C THR A 421 37.90 20.54 23.43
N GLU A 422 39.17 20.74 23.82
CA GLU A 422 40.26 20.94 22.85
C GLU A 422 40.35 19.79 21.84
N GLU A 423 40.06 18.58 22.30
CA GLU A 423 40.07 17.37 21.48
C GLU A 423 38.94 17.38 20.43
N ASN A 424 37.73 17.84 20.79
CA ASN A 424 36.62 17.99 19.85
C ASN A 424 36.91 19.09 18.81
N LYS A 425 37.57 20.18 19.21
CA LYS A 425 38.01 21.23 18.28
C LYS A 425 39.03 20.65 17.30
N LYS A 426 40.03 19.92 17.80
CA LYS A 426 41.06 19.28 16.96
C LYS A 426 40.44 18.32 15.94
N GLN A 427 39.51 17.47 16.37
CA GLN A 427 38.79 16.57 15.47
C GLN A 427 37.97 17.32 14.41
N ALA A 428 37.29 18.40 14.79
CA ALA A 428 36.53 19.22 13.84
C ALA A 428 37.44 19.88 12.78
N PHE A 429 38.61 20.39 13.19
CA PHE A 429 39.59 20.96 12.27
C PHE A 429 40.26 19.93 11.38
N ASP A 430 40.56 18.73 11.88
CA ASP A 430 41.09 17.65 11.05
C ASP A 430 40.05 17.16 10.03
N LEU A 431 38.75 17.12 10.40
CA LEU A 431 37.67 16.79 9.46
C LEU A 431 37.55 17.85 8.35
N LEU A 432 37.62 19.13 8.70
CA LEU A 432 37.65 20.23 7.73
C LEU A 432 38.88 20.16 6.82
N ARG A 433 40.05 19.78 7.38
CA ARG A 433 41.28 19.59 6.59
C ARG A 433 41.12 18.46 5.59
N ILE A 434 40.54 17.31 6.00
CA ILE A 434 40.25 16.16 5.11
C ILE A 434 39.25 16.53 4.02
N MET A 435 38.17 17.23 4.39
CA MET A 435 37.14 17.67 3.43
C MET A 435 37.72 18.63 2.40
N ASN A 436 38.66 19.49 2.79
CA ASN A 436 39.31 20.42 1.88
C ASN A 436 40.47 19.78 1.09
N SER A 437 41.15 18.75 1.62
CA SER A 437 42.24 18.07 0.92
C SER A 437 41.79 17.13 -0.20
N ASN A 438 40.51 16.71 -0.20
CA ASN A 438 39.95 15.83 -1.24
C ASN A 438 39.42 16.60 -2.46
N PHE A 439 39.53 17.92 -2.50
CA PHE A 439 39.26 18.70 -3.71
C PHE A 439 40.53 18.75 -4.55
N ASP A 440 40.51 18.01 -5.67
CA ASP A 440 41.59 17.93 -6.66
C ASP A 440 42.32 19.26 -6.87
N HIS A 441 43.58 19.30 -6.47
CA HIS A 441 44.50 20.45 -6.56
C HIS A 441 44.79 20.94 -8.00
N HIS A 442 44.14 20.37 -9.02
CA HIS A 442 44.44 20.71 -10.41
C HIS A 442 43.77 21.99 -10.92
N ILE A 443 42.85 22.62 -10.18
CA ILE A 443 42.03 23.71 -10.72
C ILE A 443 42.32 25.09 -10.08
N TRP A 444 42.94 25.18 -8.89
CA TRP A 444 43.07 26.47 -8.17
C TRP A 444 44.49 26.72 -7.65
N ASN A 445 45.42 27.02 -8.57
CA ASN A 445 46.64 27.77 -8.24
C ASN A 445 46.30 29.25 -8.01
N LYS A 446 45.66 29.56 -6.88
CA LYS A 446 45.64 30.92 -6.34
C LYS A 446 46.08 30.86 -4.89
N ASP A 447 47.25 31.42 -4.64
CA ASP A 447 47.86 31.57 -3.32
C ASP A 447 46.86 32.12 -2.30
N ILE A 448 46.40 31.26 -1.40
CA ILE A 448 45.67 31.69 -0.21
C ILE A 448 46.71 32.29 0.74
N LYS A 449 46.88 33.62 0.68
CA LYS A 449 47.65 34.35 1.68
C LYS A 449 46.88 34.31 2.99
N HIS A 450 47.36 33.52 3.94
CA HIS A 450 46.90 33.60 5.33
C HIS A 450 47.33 34.95 5.92
N THR A 451 46.38 35.87 6.08
CA THR A 451 46.54 37.00 7.00
C THR A 451 46.40 36.50 8.42
N TYR A 452 47.50 36.46 9.15
CA TYR A 452 47.50 36.31 10.60
C TYR A 452 46.97 37.61 11.22
N LEU A 453 45.95 37.49 12.07
CA LEU A 453 45.53 38.51 13.03
C LEU A 453 46.11 38.18 14.40
#